data_AF-A0A1W6ULN0-F1
#
_entry.id   AF-A0A1W6ULN0-F1
#
_cell.length_a   1.000
_cell.length_b   1.000
_cell.length_c   1.000
_cell.angle_alpha   90.00
_cell.angle_beta   90.00
_cell.angle_gamma   90.00
#
_symmetry.space_group_name_H-M   'P 1'
#
loop_
_entity.id
_entity.type
_entity.pdbx_description
1 polymer ?
#
loop_
_entity_poly.entity_id
_entity_poly.type
_entity_poly.pdbx_seq_one_letter_code
_entity_poly.pdbx_strand_id
1 'polypeptide(L)'
;MKKILHMIYSYVGEDGFKVIGNRFHGNQCYYDLKVSRSHITVYINGNEIPFYRIENFRDGVNFCQVVSAIEQMRKICRPQL
;
A
#
# COMPACT_ATOMS: atom_id res chain seq x y z
N MET A 1 8.08 -1.12 -15.31
CA MET A 1 8.24 -1.03 -13.84
C MET A 1 8.05 0.40 -13.31
N LYS A 2 8.85 1.41 -13.71
CA LYS A 2 8.71 2.80 -13.20
C LYS A 2 7.31 3.42 -13.36
N LYS A 3 6.63 3.18 -14.50
CA LYS A 3 5.26 3.69 -14.75
C LYS A 3 4.19 3.11 -13.81
N ILE A 4 4.31 1.83 -13.44
CA ILE A 4 3.35 1.15 -12.56
C ILE A 4 3.48 1.66 -11.13
N LEU A 5 4.71 1.76 -10.61
CA LEU A 5 4.96 2.34 -9.29
C LEU A 5 4.47 3.79 -9.23
N HIS A 6 4.73 4.58 -10.27
CA HIS A 6 4.24 5.95 -10.34
C HIS A 6 2.70 6.00 -10.27
N MET A 7 2.01 5.17 -11.05
CA MET A 7 0.54 5.10 -11.01
C MET A 7 0.03 4.69 -9.62
N ILE A 8 0.63 3.67 -9.00
CA ILE A 8 0.30 3.25 -7.64
C ILE A 8 0.53 4.40 -6.64
N TYR A 9 1.63 5.14 -6.74
CA TYR A 9 1.93 6.26 -5.87
C TYR A 9 0.97 7.43 -6.06
N SER A 10 0.56 7.73 -7.29
CA SER A 10 -0.45 8.75 -7.57
C SER A 10 -1.78 8.40 -6.89
N TYR A 11 -2.25 7.16 -7.05
CA TYR A 11 -3.49 6.70 -6.39
C TYR A 11 -3.42 6.73 -4.87
N VAL A 12 -2.33 6.21 -4.31
CA VAL A 12 -2.13 6.16 -2.85
C VAL A 12 -2.05 7.58 -2.27
N GLY A 13 -1.43 8.53 -3.00
CA GLY A 13 -1.41 9.94 -2.63
C GLY A 13 -2.79 10.61 -2.66
N GLU A 14 -3.60 10.32 -3.67
CA GLU A 14 -4.99 10.81 -3.76
C GLU A 14 -5.85 10.32 -2.59
N ASP A 15 -5.62 9.09 -2.12
CA ASP A 15 -6.32 8.48 -0.98
C ASP A 15 -5.80 8.96 0.40
N GLY A 16 -4.89 9.94 0.41
CA GLY A 16 -4.43 10.60 1.64
C GLY A 16 -3.31 9.86 2.38
N PHE A 17 -2.66 8.89 1.75
CA PHE A 17 -1.46 8.25 2.28
C PHE A 17 -0.22 9.08 1.93
N LYS A 18 0.75 9.11 2.84
CA LYS A 18 2.05 9.72 2.56
C LYS A 18 2.98 8.69 1.93
N VAL A 19 3.48 8.99 0.72
CA VAL A 19 4.42 8.11 0.01
C VAL A 19 5.85 8.64 0.16
N ILE A 20 6.79 7.78 0.57
CA ILE A 20 8.23 8.07 0.68
C ILE A 20 9.00 6.91 0.05
N GLY A 21 9.61 7.13 -1.12
CA GLY A 21 10.33 6.06 -1.84
C GLY A 21 9.39 4.92 -2.23
N ASN A 22 9.66 3.71 -1.74
CA ASN A 22 8.82 2.51 -1.95
C ASN A 22 7.92 2.17 -0.76
N ARG A 23 7.77 3.12 0.16
CA ARG A 23 6.98 3.00 1.37
C ARG A 23 5.77 3.92 1.27
N PHE A 24 4.62 3.43 1.67
CA PHE A 24 3.46 4.29 1.92
C PHE A 24 2.98 4.16 3.35
N HIS A 25 2.60 5.30 3.94
CA HIS A 25 2.21 5.43 5.34
C HIS A 25 0.70 5.59 5.46
N GLY A 26 0.06 4.61 6.09
CA GLY A 26 -1.32 4.67 6.57
C GLY A 26 -1.39 5.14 8.02
N ASN A 27 -2.57 5.10 8.62
CA ASN A 27 -2.74 5.58 9.98
C ASN A 27 -2.24 4.49 10.95
N GLN A 28 -1.07 4.72 11.57
CA GLN A 28 -0.37 3.78 12.47
C GLN A 28 0.26 2.55 11.82
N CYS A 29 0.28 2.46 10.49
CA CYS A 29 0.96 1.39 9.76
C CYS A 29 1.70 1.94 8.55
N TYR A 30 2.72 1.22 8.08
CA TYR A 30 3.33 1.48 6.79
C TYR A 30 3.55 0.20 6.03
N TYR A 31 3.56 0.32 4.71
CA TYR A 31 3.71 -0.79 3.79
C TYR A 31 4.90 -0.53 2.89
N ASP A 32 5.79 -1.50 2.80
CA ASP A 32 6.94 -1.49 1.89
C ASP A 32 6.65 -2.37 0.67
N LEU A 33 6.82 -1.81 -0.52
CA LEU A 33 6.64 -2.50 -1.78
C LEU A 33 7.99 -2.90 -2.36
N LYS A 34 8.24 -4.20 -2.49
CA LYS A 34 9.39 -4.73 -3.22
C LYS A 34 8.93 -5.28 -4.57
N VAL A 35 9.31 -4.59 -5.63
CA VAL A 35 8.92 -4.95 -7.00
C VAL A 35 9.94 -5.91 -7.59
N SER A 36 9.47 -7.10 -7.96
CA SER A 36 10.20 -8.11 -8.72
C SER A 36 9.79 -8.06 -10.20
N ARG A 37 10.42 -8.89 -11.05
CA ARG A 37 10.08 -8.94 -12.49
C ARG A 37 8.64 -9.40 -12.77
N SER A 38 8.08 -10.27 -11.93
CA SER A 38 6.77 -10.89 -12.14
C SER A 38 5.73 -10.58 -11.07
N HIS A 39 6.11 -9.98 -9.95
CA HIS A 39 5.21 -9.77 -8.82
C HIS A 39 5.65 -8.58 -7.97
N ILE A 40 4.76 -8.12 -7.09
CA ILE A 40 5.08 -7.18 -6.02
C ILE A 40 4.93 -7.91 -4.69
N THR A 41 5.95 -7.82 -3.85
CA THR A 41 5.91 -8.31 -2.47
C THR A 41 5.63 -7.15 -1.55
N VAL A 42 4.64 -7.31 -0.67
CA VAL A 42 4.25 -6.30 0.31
C VAL A 42 4.72 -6.74 1.69
N TYR A 43 5.39 -5.83 2.38
CA TYR A 43 5.77 -5.98 3.79
C TYR A 43 5.04 -4.93 4.61
N ILE A 44 4.78 -5.23 5.89
CA ILE A 44 4.07 -4.33 6.80
C ILE A 44 4.95 -4.02 8.01
N ASN A 45 5.00 -2.74 8.41
CA ASN A 45 5.68 -2.25 9.61
C ASN A 45 7.14 -2.72 9.76
N GLY A 46 7.84 -2.93 8.64
CA GLY A 46 9.24 -3.32 8.63
C GLY A 46 9.49 -4.80 8.90
N ASN A 47 8.43 -5.63 8.90
CA ASN A 47 8.57 -7.07 9.01
C ASN A 47 9.35 -7.64 7.82
N GLU A 48 10.20 -8.63 8.09
CA GLU A 48 10.97 -9.35 7.06
C GLU A 48 10.13 -10.42 6.35
N ILE A 49 9.03 -10.86 6.97
CA ILE A 49 8.10 -11.84 6.41
C ILE A 49 7.13 -11.12 5.47
N PRO A 50 6.97 -11.59 4.21
CA PRO A 50 5.97 -11.06 3.30
C PRO A 50 4.57 -11.12 3.88
N PHE A 51 3.89 -9.98 3.93
CA PHE A 51 2.48 -9.91 4.31
C PHE A 51 1.58 -10.39 3.17
N TYR A 52 1.89 -9.97 1.94
CA TYR A 52 1.10 -10.28 0.77
C TYR A 52 1.96 -10.29 -0.49
N ARG A 53 1.52 -11.05 -1.50
CA ARG A 53 2.16 -11.09 -2.82
C ARG A 53 1.13 -10.83 -3.90
N ILE A 54 1.45 -9.88 -4.76
CA ILE A 54 0.61 -9.45 -5.88
C ILE A 54 1.22 -10.02 -7.15
N GLU A 55 0.59 -11.06 -7.72
CA GLU A 55 1.12 -11.78 -8.90
C GLU A 55 0.94 -11.00 -10.21
N ASN A 56 0.05 -10.00 -10.24
CA ASN A 56 -0.16 -9.16 -11.41
C ASN A 56 -0.04 -7.69 -11.03
N PHE A 57 0.80 -6.95 -11.76
CA PHE A 57 0.98 -5.52 -11.54
C PHE A 57 -0.31 -4.70 -11.60
N ARG A 58 -1.32 -5.15 -12.38
CA ARG A 58 -2.64 -4.52 -12.45
C ARG A 58 -3.38 -4.61 -11.11
N ASP A 59 -3.17 -5.68 -10.36
CA ASP A 59 -3.78 -5.89 -9.04
C ASP A 59 -3.06 -5.07 -7.95
N GLY A 60 -1.91 -4.45 -8.27
CA GLY A 60 -1.23 -3.51 -7.40
C GLY A 60 -2.08 -2.29 -7.04
N VAL A 61 -2.86 -1.79 -8.02
CA VAL A 61 -3.79 -0.66 -7.79
C VAL A 61 -4.96 -1.11 -6.92
N ASN A 62 -5.53 -2.29 -7.21
CA ASN A 62 -6.62 -2.86 -6.41
C ASN A 62 -6.19 -3.07 -4.96
N PHE A 63 -4.97 -3.55 -4.71
CA PHE A 63 -4.43 -3.70 -3.37
C PHE A 63 -4.41 -2.36 -2.62
N CYS A 64 -3.96 -1.28 -3.27
CA CYS A 64 -3.94 0.04 -2.66
C CYS A 64 -5.34 0.56 -2.32
N GLN A 65 -6.32 0.35 -3.21
CA GLN A 65 -7.73 0.71 -2.96
C GLN A 65 -8.31 -0.07 -1.77
N VAL A 66 -8.02 -1.37 -1.66
CA VAL A 66 -8.47 -2.20 -0.55
C VAL A 66 -7.84 -1.75 0.78
N VAL A 67 -6.53 -1.50 0.80
CA VAL A 67 -5.84 -1.01 2.00
C VAL A 67 -6.37 0.37 2.41
N SER A 68 -6.60 1.25 1.44
CA SER A 68 -7.22 2.55 1.66
C SER A 68 -8.60 2.43 2.31
N ALA A 69 -9.48 1.61 1.74
CA ALA A 69 -10.80 1.37 2.29
C ALA A 69 -10.75 0.80 3.72
N ILE A 70 -9.86 -0.16 3.99
CA ILE A 70 -9.68 -0.74 5.33
C ILE A 70 -9.22 0.32 6.33
N GLU A 71 -8.25 1.16 5.97
CA GLU A 71 -7.72 2.21 6.83
C GLU A 71 -8.75 3.33 7.07
N GLN A 72 -9.56 3.69 6.06
CA GLN A 72 -10.69 4.61 6.24
C GLN A 72 -11.75 4.02 7.17
N MET A 73 -12.13 2.75 7.00
CA MET A 73 -13.06 2.07 7.92
C MET A 73 -12.51 2.03 9.34
N ARG A 74 -11.21 1.81 9.53
CA ARG A 74 -10.56 1.88 10.85
C ARG A 74 -10.61 3.28 11.47
N LYS A 75 -10.57 4.35 10.68
CA LYS A 75 -10.78 5.73 11.17
C LYS A 75 -12.22 5.96 11.60
N ILE A 76 -13.20 5.46 10.84
CA ILE A 76 -14.64 5.61 11.15
C ILE A 76 -15.02 4.77 12.39
N CYS A 77 -14.49 3.55 12.50
CA CYS A 77 -14.81 2.63 13.59
C CYS A 77 -13.94 2.83 14.84
N ARG A 78 -12.96 3.74 14.83
CA ARG A 78 -12.28 4.15 16.07
C ARG A 78 -13.16 5.17 16.76
N PRO A 79 -13.66 4.89 17.98
CA PRO A 79 -14.27 5.93 18.78
C PRO A 79 -13.23 7.03 18.94
N GLN A 80 -13.65 8.27 18.63
CA GLN A 80 -12.88 9.46 18.99
C GLN A 80 -12.73 9.43 20.52
N LEU A 81 -11.54 9.05 20.98
CA LEU A 81 -11.11 9.18 22.37
C LEU A 81 -10.46 10.55 22.54
#